data_AF-A0A969GIB7-F1
#
_entry.id   AF-A0A969GIB7-F1
#
_cell.length_a   1.000
_cell.length_b   1.000
_cell.length_c   1.000
_cell.angle_alpha   90.00
_cell.angle_beta   90.00
_cell.angle_gamma   90.00
#
_symmetry.space_group_name_H-M   'P 1'
#
loop_
_entity.id
_entity.type
_entity.pdbx_description
1 polymer ?
#
loop_
_entity_poly.entity_id
_entity_poly.type
_entity_poly.pdbx_seq_one_letter_code
_entity_poly.pdbx_strand_id
1 'polypeptide(L)' 'MARKESALNSDIDLLVLLDQPFDYFLELRQIVDVLYPTQLESEQLISAKPVLYQDFEMGNLSLYRNAMREGVAV' A
#
# COMPACT_ATOMS: atom_id res chain seq x y z
N MET A 1 1.27 12.19 -3.02
CA MET A 1 0.40 12.14 -4.23
C MET A 1 -1.09 12.10 -3.94
N ALA A 2 -1.59 11.32 -2.97
CA ALA A 2 -3.03 11.26 -2.64
C ALA A 2 -3.60 12.57 -2.05
N ARG A 3 -2.88 13.21 -1.12
CA ARG A 3 -3.25 14.52 -0.52
C ARG A 3 -2.82 15.74 -1.32
N LYS A 4 -2.15 15.56 -2.47
CA LYS A 4 -1.44 16.62 -3.23
C LYS A 4 -0.33 17.38 -2.46
N GLU A 5 0.05 16.90 -1.29
CA GLU A 5 1.13 17.45 -0.44
C GLU A 5 2.45 16.67 -0.59
N SER A 6 2.69 16.07 -1.76
CA SER A 6 3.91 15.28 -1.99
C SER A 6 5.14 16.18 -2.01
N ALA A 7 6.11 15.93 -1.13
CA ALA A 7 7.45 16.50 -1.25
C ALA A 7 8.36 15.53 -2.04
N LEU A 8 9.48 16.06 -2.55
CA LEU A 8 10.48 15.28 -3.31
C LEU A 8 11.03 14.06 -2.54
N ASN A 9 11.02 14.11 -1.20
CA ASN A 9 11.48 13.04 -0.32
C ASN A 9 10.35 12.25 0.35
N SER A 10 9.10 12.41 -0.09
CA SER A 10 7.99 11.63 0.45
C SER A 10 8.01 10.21 -0.10
N ASP A 11 7.75 9.24 0.76
CA ASP A 11 7.50 7.85 0.37
C ASP A 11 6.16 7.74 -0.39
N ILE A 12 6.00 6.67 -1.14
CA ILE A 12 4.77 6.26 -1.80
C ILE A 12 4.17 5.11 -0.99
N ASP A 13 3.13 5.39 -0.21
CA ASP A 13 2.38 4.37 0.52
C ASP A 13 1.30 3.73 -0.36
N LEU A 14 1.28 2.40 -0.43
CA LEU A 14 0.29 1.60 -1.14
C LEU A 14 -0.33 0.57 -0.20
N LEU A 15 -1.66 0.47 -0.22
CA LEU A 15 -2.39 -0.65 0.38
C LEU A 15 -2.86 -1.55 -0.76
N VAL A 16 -2.37 -2.78 -0.79
CA VAL A 16 -2.79 -3.78 -1.77
C VAL A 16 -3.93 -4.57 -1.15
N LEU A 17 -5.16 -4.29 -1.61
CA LEU A 17 -6.36 -4.94 -1.09
C LEU A 17 -6.53 -6.31 -1.74
N LEU A 18 -6.57 -7.36 -0.93
CA LEU A 18 -6.63 -8.75 -1.37
C LEU A 18 -7.82 -9.46 -0.73
N ASP A 19 -8.46 -10.35 -1.48
CA ASP A 19 -9.53 -11.21 -0.97
C ASP A 19 -8.98 -12.49 -0.31
N GLN A 20 -9.85 -13.27 0.33
CA GLN A 20 -9.47 -14.58 0.87
C GLN A 20 -9.24 -15.61 -0.27
N PRO A 21 -8.28 -16.55 -0.10
CA PRO A 21 -7.44 -16.76 1.08
C PRO A 21 -6.33 -15.70 1.21
N PHE A 22 -6.03 -15.28 2.44
CA PHE A 22 -5.02 -14.26 2.73
C PHE A 22 -3.93 -14.80 3.67
N ASP A 23 -2.69 -14.91 3.16
CA ASP A 23 -1.49 -15.19 3.95
C ASP A 23 -0.55 -13.99 3.91
N TYR A 24 -0.54 -13.23 5.01
CA TYR A 24 0.22 -11.97 5.09
C TYR A 24 1.68 -12.10 4.66
N PHE A 25 2.38 -13.16 5.04
CA PHE A 25 3.82 -13.29 4.75
C PHE A 25 4.07 -13.71 3.31
N LEU A 26 3.22 -14.58 2.76
CA LEU A 26 3.28 -14.95 1.35
C LEU A 26 2.99 -13.73 0.46
N GLU A 27 1.91 -13.00 0.76
CA GLU A 27 1.53 -11.81 -0.01
C GLU A 27 2.60 -10.72 0.08
N LEU A 28 3.15 -10.49 1.28
CA LEU A 28 4.23 -9.53 1.46
C LEU A 28 5.47 -9.91 0.63
N ARG A 29 5.81 -11.20 0.57
CA ARG A 29 6.94 -11.66 -0.23
C ARG A 29 6.72 -11.42 -1.72
N GLN A 30 5.54 -11.72 -2.23
CA GLN A 30 5.18 -11.48 -3.63
C GLN A 30 5.25 -9.99 -3.98
N ILE A 31 4.71 -9.13 -3.13
CA ILE A 31 4.78 -7.68 -3.30
C ILE A 31 6.23 -7.20 -3.38
N VAL A 32 7.11 -7.69 -2.50
CA VAL A 32 8.54 -7.35 -2.55
C VAL A 32 9.17 -7.83 -3.85
N ASP A 33 8.93 -9.07 -4.26
CA ASP A 33 9.52 -9.62 -5.48
C ASP A 33 9.07 -8.85 -6.74
N VAL A 34 7.81 -8.38 -6.78
CA VAL A 34 7.28 -7.55 -7.88
C VAL A 34 7.84 -6.13 -7.86
N LEU A 35 7.94 -5.50 -6.68
CA LEU A 35 8.39 -4.11 -6.57
C LEU A 35 9.90 -3.95 -6.65
N TYR A 36 10.67 -5.01 -6.41
CA TYR A 36 12.13 -4.92 -6.30
C TYR A 36 12.80 -4.23 -7.50
N PRO A 37 12.51 -4.58 -8.78
CA PRO A 37 13.11 -3.91 -9.92
C PRO A 37 12.73 -2.42 -9.97
N THR A 38 11.45 -2.11 -9.77
CA THR A 38 10.93 -0.73 -9.79
C THR A 38 11.53 0.13 -8.66
N GLN A 39 11.73 -0.46 -7.48
CA GLN A 39 12.32 0.23 -6.35
C GLN A 39 13.77 0.63 -6.61
N LEU A 40 14.53 -0.15 -7.39
CA LEU A 40 15.91 0.18 -7.76
C LEU A 40 16.01 1.35 -8.74
N GLU A 41 14.95 1.60 -9.51
CA GLU A 41 14.87 2.69 -10.49
C GLU A 41 14.22 3.96 -9.91
N SER A 42 13.64 3.86 -8.72
CA SER A 42 12.90 4.94 -8.05
C SER A 42 13.76 5.66 -7.00
N GLU A 43 13.79 6.99 -7.07
CA GLU A 43 14.36 7.82 -6.01
C GLU A 43 13.48 7.89 -4.76
N GLN A 44 12.17 7.59 -4.91
CA GLN A 44 11.21 7.53 -3.80
C GLN A 44 11.06 6.09 -3.30
N LEU A 45 10.93 5.92 -1.98
CA LEU A 45 10.61 4.62 -1.39
C LEU A 45 9.15 4.26 -1.71
N ILE A 46 8.92 3.05 -2.21
CA ILE A 46 7.59 2.50 -2.45
C ILE A 46 7.29 1.52 -1.31
N SER A 47 6.36 1.91 -0.44
CA SER A 47 5.93 1.16 0.75
C SER A 47 4.57 0.52 0.48
N ALA A 48 4.58 -0.71 -0.05
CA ALA A 48 3.36 -1.46 -0.30
C ALA A 48 3.08 -2.48 0.80
N LYS A 49 1.84 -2.53 1.29
CA LYS A 49 1.39 -3.44 2.34
C LYS A 49 0.20 -4.27 1.86
N PRO A 50 0.26 -5.62 1.99
CA PRO A 50 -0.91 -6.45 1.74
C PRO A 50 -1.94 -6.22 2.85
N VAL A 51 -3.20 -6.06 2.46
CA VAL A 51 -4.33 -5.85 3.38
C VAL A 51 -5.48 -6.73 2.94
N LEU A 52 -6.05 -7.48 3.89
CA LEU A 52 -7.30 -8.17 3.65
C LEU A 52 -8.41 -7.16 3.39
N TYR A 53 -9.11 -7.29 2.27
CA TYR A 53 -10.15 -6.35 1.82
C TYR A 53 -11.20 -6.09 2.91
N GLN A 54 -11.66 -7.15 3.60
CA GLN A 54 -12.64 -7.05 4.67
C GLN A 54 -12.16 -6.20 5.86
N ASP A 55 -10.87 -6.32 6.25
CA ASP A 55 -10.30 -5.51 7.33
C ASP A 55 -10.16 -4.05 6.95
N PHE A 56 -9.82 -3.79 5.67
CA PHE A 56 -9.82 -2.46 5.12
C PHE A 56 -11.22 -1.85 5.18
N GLU A 57 -12.23 -2.56 4.68
CA GLU A 57 -13.64 -2.12 4.61
C GLU A 57 -14.22 -1.80 5.99
N MET A 58 -13.88 -2.59 7.01
CA MET A 58 -14.28 -2.33 8.40
C MET A 58 -13.57 -1.10 9.01
N GLY A 59 -12.51 -0.61 8.38
CA GLY A 59 -11.74 0.53 8.88
C GLY A 59 -11.07 0.25 10.23
N ASN A 60 -10.68 -1.01 10.48
CA ASN A 60 -10.17 -1.49 11.77
C ASN A 60 -8.91 -0.73 12.24
N LEU A 61 -8.10 -0.23 11.29
CA LEU A 61 -6.92 0.60 11.57
C LEU A 61 -7.15 2.07 11.15
N SER A 62 -6.53 2.99 11.90
CA SER A 62 -6.53 4.42 11.55
C SER A 62 -5.97 4.67 10.15
N LEU A 63 -4.94 3.91 9.76
CA LEU A 63 -4.36 3.97 8.41
C LEU A 63 -5.39 3.67 7.32
N TYR A 64 -6.24 2.66 7.51
CA TYR A 64 -7.27 2.29 6.54
C TYR A 64 -8.31 3.40 6.41
N ARG A 65 -8.78 3.96 7.54
CA ARG A 65 -9.73 5.08 7.52
C ARG A 65 -9.16 6.32 6.84
N ASN A 66 -7.87 6.60 7.02
CA ASN A 66 -7.20 7.69 6.32
C ASN A 66 -7.13 7.42 4.81
N ALA A 67 -6.74 6.21 4.41
CA ALA A 67 -6.71 5.80 3.01
C ALA A 67 -8.11 5.79 2.36
N MET A 68 -9.17 5.44 3.07
CA MET A 68 -10.56 5.55 2.57
C MET A 68 -10.98 6.99 2.32
N ARG A 69 -10.54 7.93 3.17
CA ARG A 69 -10.92 9.34 3.07
C ARG A 69 -10.13 10.07 1.98
N GLU A 70 -8.85 9.74 1.86
CA GLU A 70 -7.88 10.59 1.14
C GLU A 70 -7.09 9.82 0.08
N GLY A 71 -7.16 8.49 0.08
CA GLY A 71 -6.46 7.64 -0.88
C GLY A 71 -7.03 7.77 -2.28
N VAL A 72 -6.23 7.37 -3.26
CA VAL A 72 -6.60 7.34 -4.67
C VAL A 72 -6.55 5.88 -5.12
N ALA A 73 -7.66 5.36 -5.64
CA ALA A 73 -7.69 4.05 -6.27
C ALA A 73 -6.95 4.10 -7.61
N VAL A 74 -6.06 3.14 -7.83
CA VAL A 74 -5.20 3.02 -9.02
C VAL A 74 -5.38 1.66 -9.67
#